data_AF-T1J166-F1
#
_entry.id   AF-T1J166-F1
#
_cell.length_a   1.000
_cell.length_b   1.000
_cell.length_c   1.000
_cell.angle_alpha   90.00
_cell.angle_beta   90.00
_cell.angle_gamma   90.00
#
_symmetry.space_group_name_H-M   'P 1'
#
loop_
_entity.id
_entity.type
_entity.pdbx_description
1 polymer ?
#
loop_
_entity_poly.entity_id
_entity_poly.type
_entity_poly.pdbx_seq_one_letter_code
_entity_poly.pdbx_strand_id
1 'polypeptide(L)'
;MELNGILTGYDITYAKVEGTTVKPEHKHYSLIDQSKNSTKLEGLESNTKYRVTIAALTSQGPGVRYFLEATTNRNKIFGINNILVFYTAYPLSAAPKSRK
;
A
#
# COMPACT_ATOMS: atom_id res chain seq x y z
N MET A 1 -17.17 8.16 9.62
CA MET A 1 -15.76 8.20 9.20
C MET A 1 -15.37 9.67 9.12
N GLU A 2 -14.64 10.19 10.09
CA GLU A 2 -14.19 11.59 10.07
C GLU A 2 -12.93 11.69 9.22
N LEU A 3 -13.04 12.34 8.04
CA LEU A 3 -11.88 12.82 7.30
C LEU A 3 -11.25 13.94 8.15
N ASN A 4 -10.25 13.59 8.93
CA ASN A 4 -9.45 14.54 9.72
C ASN A 4 -8.45 15.30 8.82
N GLY A 5 -8.90 15.76 7.66
CA GLY A 5 -8.09 16.41 6.62
C GLY A 5 -8.49 15.97 5.20
N ILE A 6 -8.24 16.83 4.22
CA ILE A 6 -8.43 16.51 2.79
C ILE A 6 -7.44 15.40 2.41
N LEU A 7 -7.93 14.29 1.87
CA LEU A 7 -7.11 13.22 1.31
C LEU A 7 -6.31 13.79 0.14
N THR A 8 -4.99 13.74 0.18
CA THR A 8 -4.11 14.22 -0.90
C THR A 8 -3.52 13.09 -1.74
N GLY A 9 -3.57 11.85 -1.25
CA GLY A 9 -3.10 10.67 -1.95
C GLY A 9 -2.90 9.47 -1.06
N TYR A 10 -2.17 8.47 -1.56
CA TYR A 10 -1.75 7.30 -0.78
C TYR A 10 -0.25 7.06 -0.97
N ASP A 11 0.40 6.73 0.14
CA ASP A 11 1.76 6.25 0.19
C ASP A 11 1.75 4.72 0.22
N ILE A 12 2.28 4.09 -0.82
CA ILE A 12 2.28 2.63 -0.93
C ILE A 12 3.72 2.17 -1.03
N THR A 13 4.15 1.37 -0.06
CA THR A 13 5.47 0.74 -0.06
C THR A 13 5.31 -0.76 -0.08
N TYR A 14 6.21 -1.48 -0.73
CA TYR A 14 6.16 -2.93 -0.73
C TYR A 14 7.56 -3.54 -0.67
N ALA A 15 7.67 -4.61 0.09
CA ALA A 15 8.92 -5.34 0.31
C ALA A 15 8.68 -6.84 0.21
N LYS A 16 9.67 -7.56 -0.30
CA LYS A 16 9.63 -9.03 -0.34
C LYS A 16 9.64 -9.60 1.07
N VAL A 17 8.96 -10.72 1.25
CA VAL A 17 8.97 -11.51 2.47
C VAL A 17 9.58 -12.87 2.14
N GLU A 18 10.69 -13.18 2.78
CA GLU A 18 11.37 -14.48 2.69
C GLU A 18 11.23 -15.20 4.03
N GLY A 19 10.47 -16.29 4.05
CA GLY A 19 10.11 -16.98 5.28
C GLY A 19 9.28 -16.08 6.20
N THR A 20 9.86 -15.66 7.32
CA THR A 20 9.28 -14.74 8.31
C THR A 20 9.91 -13.34 8.28
N THR A 21 10.87 -13.11 7.38
CA THR A 21 11.65 -11.86 7.34
C THR A 21 11.19 -10.98 6.18
N VAL A 22 10.86 -9.73 6.49
CA VAL A 22 10.64 -8.69 5.49
C VAL A 22 11.99 -8.13 5.05
N LYS A 23 12.28 -8.15 3.75
CA LYS A 23 13.50 -7.54 3.20
C LYS A 23 13.52 -6.04 3.49
N PRO A 24 14.70 -5.44 3.72
CA PRO A 24 14.84 -4.00 3.91
C PRO A 24 14.63 -3.20 2.62
N GLU A 25 14.60 -3.86 1.45
CA GLU A 25 14.31 -3.20 0.18
C GLU A 25 12.81 -2.89 0.09
N HIS A 26 12.49 -1.61 0.23
CA HIS A 26 11.15 -1.09 0.04
C HIS A 26 11.09 -0.39 -1.32
N LYS A 27 10.26 -0.90 -2.22
CA LYS A 27 9.87 -0.15 -3.41
C LYS A 27 8.74 0.80 -3.04
N HIS A 28 8.84 2.03 -3.52
CA HIS A 28 7.95 3.12 -3.20
C HIS A 28 7.04 3.44 -4.38
N TYR A 29 5.76 3.61 -4.11
CA TYR A 29 4.77 4.05 -5.08
C TYR A 29 3.89 5.13 -4.43
N SER A 30 4.13 6.38 -4.81
CA SER A 30 3.27 7.50 -4.43
C SER A 30 2.12 7.61 -5.40
N LEU A 31 0.90 7.49 -4.91
CA LEU A 31 -0.29 7.82 -5.69
C LEU A 31 -0.82 9.19 -5.27
N ILE A 32 -0.73 10.18 -6.16
CA ILE A 32 -1.21 11.55 -5.94
C ILE A 32 -2.51 11.77 -6.73
N ASP A 33 -3.41 10.78 -6.72
CA ASP A 33 -4.69 10.86 -7.42
C ASP A 33 -5.80 10.35 -6.51
N GLN A 34 -6.67 11.27 -6.10
CA GLN A 34 -7.79 11.01 -5.19
C GLN A 34 -8.95 10.28 -5.89
N SER A 35 -8.96 10.27 -7.23
CA SER A 35 -10.05 9.68 -8.03
C SER A 35 -9.84 8.21 -8.29
N LYS A 36 -8.59 7.75 -8.19
CA LYS A 36 -8.27 6.33 -8.28
C LYS A 36 -8.58 5.71 -6.92
N ASN A 37 -9.06 4.47 -6.92
CA ASN A 37 -9.40 3.68 -5.73
C ASN A 37 -8.58 2.37 -5.65
N SER A 38 -7.84 2.06 -6.71
CA SER A 38 -6.86 0.98 -6.76
C SER A 38 -5.61 1.34 -7.54
N THR A 39 -4.49 0.67 -7.26
CA THR A 39 -3.28 0.73 -8.08
C THR A 39 -2.75 -0.68 -8.31
N LYS A 40 -2.08 -0.85 -9.45
CA LYS A 40 -1.48 -2.11 -9.83
C LYS A 40 0.03 -2.03 -9.61
N LEU A 41 0.55 -2.83 -8.69
CA LEU A 41 1.99 -2.97 -8.48
C LEU A 41 2.57 -3.88 -9.56
N GLU A 42 3.52 -3.38 -10.33
CA GLU A 42 4.14 -4.11 -11.45
C GLU A 42 5.63 -4.38 -11.18
N GLY A 43 6.26 -5.25 -11.99
CA GLY A 43 7.67 -5.61 -11.81
C GLY A 43 7.94 -6.39 -10.53
N LEU A 44 6.97 -7.19 -10.09
CA LEU A 44 7.10 -8.08 -8.94
C LEU A 44 7.66 -9.43 -9.38
N GLU A 45 8.47 -10.04 -8.52
CA GLU A 45 8.93 -11.40 -8.73
C GLU A 45 7.78 -12.37 -8.54
N SER A 46 7.76 -13.41 -9.36
CA SER A 46 6.72 -14.42 -9.35
C SER A 46 6.97 -15.46 -8.26
N ASN A 47 5.91 -16.01 -7.66
CA ASN A 47 6.01 -16.96 -6.54
C ASN A 47 6.72 -16.34 -5.32
N THR A 48 6.48 -15.05 -5.10
CA THR A 48 7.13 -14.29 -4.03
C THR A 48 6.07 -13.65 -3.16
N LYS A 49 6.21 -13.79 -1.84
CA LYS A 49 5.37 -13.08 -0.88
C LYS A 49 5.88 -11.64 -0.77
N TYR A 50 4.96 -10.70 -0.78
CA TYR A 50 5.22 -9.28 -0.58
C TYR A 50 4.38 -8.76 0.58
N ARG A 51 4.99 -7.93 1.42
CA ARG A 51 4.28 -7.12 2.41
C ARG A 51 4.09 -5.74 1.80
N VAL A 52 2.84 -5.41 1.48
CA VAL A 52 2.44 -4.10 0.97
C VAL A 52 1.95 -3.28 2.14
N THR A 53 2.56 -2.12 2.35
CA THR A 53 2.19 -1.13 3.37
C THR A 53 1.57 0.07 2.69
N ILE A 54 0.46 0.55 3.22
CA ILE A 54 -0.37 1.62 2.68
C ILE A 54 -0.59 2.64 3.78
N ALA A 55 -0.39 3.92 3.48
CA ALA A 55 -0.74 5.02 4.35
C ALA A 55 -1.51 6.07 3.57
N ALA A 56 -2.62 6.56 4.13
CA ALA A 56 -3.31 7.70 3.55
C ALA A 56 -2.44 8.95 3.72
N LEU A 57 -2.28 9.76 2.67
CA LEU A 57 -1.66 11.08 2.77
C LEU A 57 -2.79 12.10 2.90
N THR A 58 -2.76 12.91 3.94
CA THR A 58 -3.75 13.96 4.15
C THR A 58 -3.05 15.31 4.22
N SER A 59 -3.82 16.39 4.04
CA SER A 59 -3.33 17.75 4.27
C SER A 59 -2.78 17.98 5.69
N GLN A 60 -3.14 17.12 6.66
CA GLN A 60 -2.71 17.21 8.06
C GLN A 60 -1.52 16.29 8.36
N GLY A 61 -0.98 15.60 7.36
CA GLY A 61 0.11 14.63 7.48
C GLY A 61 -0.28 13.20 7.07
N PRO A 62 0.67 12.26 7.12
CA PRO A 62 0.39 10.85 6.83
C PRO A 62 -0.51 10.25 7.91
N GLY A 63 -1.51 9.49 7.49
CA GLY A 63 -2.41 8.72 8.34
C GLY A 63 -1.78 7.44 8.86
N VAL A 64 -2.62 6.60 9.48
CA VAL A 64 -2.21 5.29 9.98
C VAL A 64 -1.72 4.39 8.84
N ARG A 65 -0.62 3.66 9.10
CA ARG A 65 -0.07 2.67 8.17
C ARG A 65 -0.75 1.33 8.36
N TYR A 66 -1.27 0.77 7.28
CA TYR A 66 -1.81 -0.58 7.22
C TYR A 66 -0.91 -1.44 6.36
N PHE A 67 -0.83 -2.74 6.64
CA PHE A 67 -0.13 -3.65 5.76
C PHE A 67 -0.98 -4.87 5.45
N LEU A 68 -0.75 -5.42 4.25
CA LEU A 68 -1.27 -6.71 3.82
C LEU A 68 -0.11 -7.54 3.28
N GLU A 69 -0.24 -8.86 3.38
CA GLU A 69 0.68 -9.78 2.72
C GLU A 69 -0.01 -10.39 1.51
N ALA A 70 0.62 -10.31 0.34
CA ALA A 70 0.11 -10.89 -0.89
C ALA A 70 1.21 -11.70 -1.56
N THR A 71 0.85 -12.87 -2.08
CA THR A 71 1.79 -13.72 -2.82
C THR A 71 1.50 -13.59 -4.30
N THR A 72 2.52 -13.23 -5.07
CA THR A 72 2.42 -13.23 -6.53
C THR A 72 2.36 -14.68 -7.00
N ASN A 73 1.25 -15.09 -7.62
CA ASN A 73 1.17 -16.42 -8.22
C ASN A 73 1.67 -16.35 -9.66
N ARG A 74 2.41 -17.38 -10.10
CA ARG A 74 2.63 -17.67 -11.53
C ARG A 74 1.33 -18.20 -12.14
N ASN A 75 0.24 -17.43 -12.14
CA ASN A 75 -0.96 -17.88 -12.83
C ASN A 75 -0.76 -17.61 -14.33
N LYS A 76 -0.31 -18.64 -15.05
CA LYS A 76 0.06 -18.63 -16.48
C LYS A 76 -1.10 -18.28 -17.42
N ILE A 77 -2.33 -18.25 -16.90
CA ILE A 77 -3.56 -17.97 -17.67
C ILE A 77 -3.76 -16.49 -18.01
N PHE A 78 -3.13 -15.54 -17.28
CA PHE A 78 -3.24 -14.10 -17.57
C PHE A 78 -1.91 -13.33 -17.49
N GLY A 79 -0.78 -13.98 -17.18
CA GLY A 79 0.54 -13.34 -17.22
C GLY A 79 0.76 -12.18 -16.24
N ILE A 80 -0.04 -12.10 -15.16
CA ILE A 80 -0.06 -10.92 -14.30
C ILE A 80 0.73 -11.16 -13.01
N ASN A 81 2.03 -10.85 -13.07
CA ASN A 81 2.90 -10.65 -11.90
C ASN A 81 2.60 -9.30 -11.22
N ASN A 82 1.32 -9.07 -10.91
CA ASN A 82 0.87 -7.84 -10.31
C ASN A 82 0.09 -8.09 -9.02
N ILE A 83 0.09 -7.09 -8.15
CA ILE A 83 -0.81 -7.03 -7.00
C ILE A 83 -1.73 -5.85 -7.24
N LEU A 84 -3.03 -6.10 -7.31
CA LEU A 84 -4.05 -5.05 -7.31
C LEU A 84 -4.33 -4.66 -5.86
N VAL A 85 -4.03 -3.41 -5.53
CA VAL A 85 -4.22 -2.85 -4.19
C VAL A 85 -5.43 -1.93 -4.22
N PHE A 86 -6.51 -2.31 -3.52
CA PHE A 86 -7.66 -1.44 -3.28
C PHE A 86 -7.46 -0.70 -1.97
N TYR A 87 -7.43 0.63 -2.00
CA TYR A 87 -7.11 1.43 -0.81
C TYR A 87 -8.34 2.03 -0.11
N THR A 88 -9.53 1.87 -0.70
CA THR A 88 -10.82 2.24 -0.07
C THR A 88 -11.19 1.38 1.14
N ALA A 89 -10.53 0.23 1.32
CA ALA A 89 -10.73 -0.65 2.46
C ALA A 89 -9.95 -0.21 3.72
N TYR A 90 -9.04 0.75 3.61
CA TYR A 90 -8.23 1.24 4.73
C TYR A 90 -8.81 2.55 5.25
N PRO A 91 -9.21 2.62 6.53
CA PRO A 91 -9.82 3.82 7.07
C PRO A 91 -8.80 4.98 7.03
N LEU A 92 -9.26 6.11 6.50
CA LEU A 92 -8.58 7.41 6.44
C LEU A 92 -8.39 8.03 7.84
N SER A 93 -8.07 7.22 8.85
CA SER A 93 -7.81 7.72 10.20
C SER A 93 -6.54 8.56 10.15
N ALA A 94 -6.66 9.84 10.54
CA ALA A 94 -5.50 10.68 10.79
C ALA A 94 -4.56 9.98 11.78
N ALA A 95 -3.25 10.24 11.60
CA ALA A 95 -2.30 9.96 12.66
C ALA A 95 -2.82 10.64 13.95
N PRO A 96 -2.69 9.99 15.11
CA PRO A 96 -3.01 10.65 16.37
C PRO A 96 -2.24 11.96 16.43
N LYS A 97 -2.96 13.10 16.59
CA LYS A 97 -2.33 14.39 16.84
C LYS A 97 -1.35 14.18 17.98
N SER A 98 -0.05 14.33 17.70
CA SER A 98 0.96 14.35 18.75
C SER A 98 0.56 15.46 19.72
N ARG A 99 0.08 15.05 20.89
CA ARG A 99 -0.35 15.95 21.95
C ARG A 99 0.95 16.48 22.56
N LYS A 100 1.38 17.67 22.14
CA LYS A 100 2.36 18.45 22.92
C LYS A 100 1.69 18.94 24.20
#